data_AF-A0A6L7QFN3-F1
#
_entry.id   AF-A0A6L7QFN3-F1
#
_cell.length_a   1.000
_cell.length_b   1.000
_cell.length_c   1.000
_cell.angle_alpha   90.00
_cell.angle_beta   90.00
_cell.angle_gamma   90.00
#
_symmetry.space_group_name_H-M   'P 1'
#
loop_
_entity.id
_entity.type
_entity.pdbx_description
1 polymer ?
#
loop_
_entity_poly.entity_id
_entity_poly.type
_entity_poly.pdbx_seq_one_letter_code
_entity_poly.pdbx_strand_id
1 'polypeptide(L)' 'DEAVQVARGGFYQATGGHWAYVLDAAGDRATRRSIALGRQNPRVYEVLEGLEPGEQVITSSYETFGEDMDVLVLR' A
#
# COMPACT_ATOMS: atom_id res chain seq x y z
N ASP A 1 10.45 16.38 9.98
CA ASP A 1 9.52 15.63 9.11
C ASP A 1 9.55 14.16 9.45
N GLU A 2 8.40 13.61 9.79
CA GLU A 2 8.25 12.17 10.05
C GLU A 2 7.98 11.48 8.71
N ALA A 3 8.86 10.56 8.31
CA ALA A 3 8.75 9.88 7.02
C ALA A 3 7.67 8.80 7.09
N VAL A 4 6.73 8.82 6.14
CA VAL A 4 5.74 7.75 5.99
C VAL A 4 6.45 6.45 5.61
N GLN A 5 6.12 5.38 6.30
CA GLN A 5 6.74 4.07 6.08
C GLN A 5 5.66 3.02 5.89
N VAL A 6 5.91 2.10 4.96
CA VAL A 6 5.05 0.93 4.74
C VAL A 6 5.83 -0.34 5.01
N ALA A 7 5.20 -1.31 5.66
CA ALA A 7 5.81 -2.60 5.90
C ALA A 7 6.14 -3.29 4.57
N ARG A 8 7.27 -3.99 4.53
CA ARG A 8 7.54 -4.93 3.43
C ARG A 8 6.50 -6.04 3.45
N GLY A 9 6.11 -6.51 2.27
CA GLY A 9 5.16 -7.60 2.16
C GLY A 9 4.91 -8.05 0.72
N GLY A 10 3.90 -8.92 0.57
CA GLY A 10 3.54 -9.54 -0.69
C GLY A 10 3.08 -8.56 -1.77
N PHE A 11 2.50 -7.41 -1.39
CA PHE A 11 2.01 -6.42 -2.36
C PHE A 11 3.08 -6.00 -3.38
N TYR A 12 4.35 -5.91 -2.96
CA TYR A 12 5.45 -5.48 -3.83
C TYR A 12 5.64 -6.44 -5.01
N GLN A 13 5.40 -7.74 -4.81
CA GLN A 13 5.55 -8.74 -5.87
C GLN A 13 4.52 -8.53 -6.99
N ALA A 14 3.31 -8.12 -6.64
CA ALA A 14 2.24 -7.87 -7.60
C ALA A 14 2.35 -6.48 -8.28
N THR A 15 2.84 -5.48 -7.54
CA THR A 15 2.76 -4.06 -7.97
C THR A 15 4.11 -3.51 -8.44
N GLY A 16 5.21 -4.19 -8.14
CA GLY A 16 6.57 -3.67 -8.25
C GLY A 16 6.84 -2.46 -7.35
N GLY A 17 5.94 -2.16 -6.40
CA GLY A 17 6.03 -0.98 -5.54
C GLY A 17 5.50 0.32 -6.15
N HIS A 18 4.83 0.28 -7.31
CA HIS A 18 4.31 1.49 -7.98
C HIS A 18 2.95 1.94 -7.44
N TRP A 19 2.21 1.05 -6.79
CA TRP A 19 0.90 1.34 -6.24
C TRP A 19 0.59 0.42 -5.05
N ALA A 20 -0.36 0.81 -4.22
CA ALA A 20 -0.86 0.01 -3.12
C ALA A 20 -2.35 0.26 -2.86
N TYR A 21 -3.01 -0.68 -2.19
CA TYR A 21 -4.36 -0.47 -1.67
C TYR A 21 -4.28 0.26 -0.32
N VAL A 22 -4.83 1.47 -0.29
CA VAL A 22 -4.90 2.34 0.89
C VAL A 22 -6.27 2.20 1.53
N LEU A 23 -6.31 1.86 2.81
CA LEU A 23 -7.54 1.77 3.58
C LEU A 23 -8.17 3.16 3.75
N ASP A 24 -9.48 3.21 3.65
CA ASP A 24 -10.20 4.39 4.12
C ASP A 24 -10.24 4.45 5.66
N ALA A 25 -10.76 5.56 6.18
CA ALA A 25 -10.83 5.78 7.62
C ALA A 25 -11.78 4.81 8.36
N ALA A 26 -12.73 4.20 7.65
CA ALA A 26 -13.64 3.21 8.22
C ALA A 26 -13.01 1.80 8.25
N GLY A 27 -12.01 1.55 7.41
CA GLY A 27 -11.33 0.28 7.28
C GLY A 27 -12.14 -0.79 6.55
N ASP A 28 -13.28 -0.43 5.96
CA ASP A 28 -14.16 -1.34 5.22
C ASP A 28 -13.90 -1.30 3.71
N ARG A 29 -13.08 -0.36 3.23
CA ARG A 29 -12.64 -0.30 1.84
C ARG A 29 -11.18 0.03 1.72
N ALA A 30 -10.61 -0.40 0.59
CA ALA A 30 -9.26 -0.01 0.19
C ALA A 30 -9.25 0.44 -1.27
N THR A 31 -8.56 1.54 -1.58
CA THR A 31 -8.46 2.08 -2.94
C THR A 31 -7.05 1.93 -3.47
N ARG A 32 -6.93 1.50 -4.74
CA ARG A 32 -5.66 1.47 -5.46
C ARG A 32 -5.17 2.90 -5.62
N ARG A 33 -3.95 3.17 -5.14
CA ARG A 33 -3.30 4.48 -5.26
C ARG A 33 -1.86 4.30 -5.68
N SER A 34 -1.41 5.13 -6.62
CA SER A 34 0.01 5.22 -6.97
C SER A 34 0.80 5.73 -5.78
N ILE A 35 1.97 5.12 -5.56
CA ILE A 35 2.90 5.50 -4.50
C ILE A 35 4.33 5.54 -5.08
N ALA A 36 5.18 6.35 -4.48
CA ALA A 36 6.61 6.33 -4.77
C ALA A 36 7.35 5.80 -3.54
N LEU A 37 8.11 4.71 -3.72
CA LEU A 37 8.92 4.14 -2.66
C LEU A 37 10.38 4.59 -2.77
N GLY A 38 10.97 4.90 -1.62
CA GLY A 38 12.34 5.38 -1.46
C GLY A 38 13.26 4.33 -0.87
N ARG A 39 14.07 4.74 0.12
CA ARG A 39 15.01 3.83 0.78
C ARG A 39 14.24 2.70 1.47
N GLN A 40 14.85 1.53 1.50
CA GLN A 40 14.30 0.35 2.16
C GLN A 40 15.29 -0.21 3.18
N ASN A 41 14.75 -0.86 4.19
CA ASN A 41 15.48 -1.76 5.07
C ASN A 41 14.75 -3.12 5.10
N PRO A 42 15.23 -4.12 5.86
CA PRO A 42 14.58 -5.43 5.88
C PRO A 42 13.13 -5.46 6.39
N ARG A 43 12.62 -4.37 6.98
CA ARG A 43 11.27 -4.30 7.58
C ARG A 43 10.31 -3.41 6.80
N VAL A 44 10.78 -2.29 6.28
CA VAL A 44 9.92 -1.23 5.71
C VAL A 44 10.52 -0.61 4.44
N TYR A 45 9.63 0.00 3.65
CA TYR A 45 9.95 0.99 2.64
C TYR A 45 9.63 2.39 3.16
N GLU A 46 10.50 3.35 2.89
CA GLU A 46 10.17 4.77 2.94
C GLU A 46 9.21 5.10 1.80
N VAL A 47 8.21 5.91 2.08
CA VAL A 47 7.26 6.41 1.08
C VAL A 47 7.61 7.88 0.81
N LEU A 48 7.86 8.18 -0.46
CA LEU A 48 8.20 9.52 -0.93
C LEU A 48 6.94 10.29 -1.34
N GLU A 49 5.95 9.60 -1.93
CA GLU A 49 4.71 10.19 -2.43
C GLU A 49 3.53 9.20 -2.35
N GLY A 50 2.31 9.75 -2.36
CA GLY A 50 1.07 8.99 -2.49
C GLY A 50 0.39 8.61 -1.17
N LEU A 51 1.06 8.77 -0.03
CA LEU A 51 0.49 8.51 1.29
C LEU A 51 0.72 9.68 2.25
N GLU A 52 -0.27 9.90 3.11
CA GLU A 52 -0.20 10.82 4.23
C GLU A 52 0.14 10.08 5.54
N PRO A 53 0.74 10.78 6.53
CA PRO A 53 0.96 10.19 7.85
C PRO A 53 -0.33 9.66 8.48
N GLY A 54 -0.29 8.40 8.90
CA GLY A 54 -1.43 7.72 9.53
C GLY A 54 -2.30 6.91 8.57
N GLU A 55 -2.16 7.07 7.25
CA GLU A 55 -2.83 6.19 6.29
C GLU A 55 -2.30 4.75 6.40
N GLN A 56 -3.20 3.78 6.23
CA GLN A 56 -2.88 2.37 6.31
C GLN A 56 -2.93 1.72 4.93
N VAL A 57 -2.00 0.80 4.69
CA VAL A 57 -1.84 0.09 3.42
C VAL A 57 -1.94 -1.41 3.66
N ILE A 58 -2.64 -2.11 2.76
CA ILE A 58 -2.61 -3.57 2.72
C ILE A 58 -1.27 -4.01 2.14
N THR A 59 -0.40 -4.64 2.94
CA THR A 59 0.93 -5.08 2.49
C THR A 59 1.03 -6.58 2.22
N SER A 60 -0.02 -7.35 2.54
CA SER A 60 -0.13 -8.78 2.20
C SER A 60 -0.18 -9.01 0.69
N SER A 61 -0.12 -10.28 0.26
CA SER A 61 -0.24 -10.64 -1.16
C SER A 61 -1.54 -10.10 -1.77
N TYR A 62 -1.46 -9.67 -3.04
CA TYR A 62 -2.61 -9.22 -3.84
C TYR A 62 -3.08 -10.26 -4.87
N GLU A 63 -2.51 -11.47 -4.86
CA GLU A 63 -2.77 -12.52 -5.87
C GLU A 63 -4.28 -12.86 -6.01
N THR A 64 -5.07 -12.67 -4.95
CA THR A 64 -6.50 -13.00 -4.94
C THR A 64 -7.42 -11.82 -5.26
N PHE A 65 -6.89 -10.61 -5.42
CA PHE A 65 -7.69 -9.39 -5.57
C PHE A 65 -8.17 -9.13 -7.00
N GLY A 66 -7.62 -9.83 -8.00
CA GLY A 66 -7.91 -9.56 -9.40
C GLY A 66 -7.13 -8.36 -9.95
N GLU A 67 -6.65 -8.48 -11.18
CA GLU A 67 -5.66 -7.56 -11.76
C GLU A 67 -6.21 -6.14 -12.02
N ASP A 68 -7.51 -6.04 -12.35
CA ASP A 68 -8.18 -4.79 -12.74
C ASP A 68 -9.06 -4.16 -11.65
N MET A 69 -8.87 -4.55 -10.38
CA MET A 69 -9.67 -3.99 -9.29
C MET A 69 -9.10 -2.64 -8.80
N ASP A 70 -9.92 -1.59 -8.80
CA ASP A 70 -9.54 -0.27 -8.25
C ASP A 70 -9.95 -0.09 -6.78
N VAL A 71 -11.00 -0.79 -6.34
CA VAL A 71 -11.54 -0.70 -4.98
C VAL A 71 -11.78 -2.09 -4.43
N LEU A 72 -11.24 -2.37 -3.25
CA LEU A 72 -11.55 -3.55 -2.44
C LEU A 72 -12.62 -3.20 -1.42
N VAL A 73 -13.64 -4.05 -1.30
CA VAL A 73 -14.60 -4.01 -0.19
C VAL A 73 -14.20 -5.11 0.79
N LEU A 74 -13.81 -4.69 1.99
CA LEU A 74 -13.36 -5.55 3.07
C LEU A 74 -14.59 -5.88 3.93
N ARG A 75 -14.95 -7.16 3.99
CA ARG A 75 -16.08 -7.67 4.77
C ARG A 75 -15.60 -8.43 5.99
#